data_AF-A0A970PCE1-F1
#
_entry.id   AF-A0A970PCE1-F1
#
_cell.length_a   1.000
_cell.length_b   1.000
_cell.length_c   1.000
_cell.angle_alpha   90.00
_cell.angle_beta   90.00
_cell.angle_gamma   90.00
#
_symmetry.space_group_name_H-M   'P 1'
#
loop_
_entity.id
_entity.type
_entity.pdbx_description
1 polymer ?
#
loop_
_entity_poly.entity_id
_entity_poly.type
_entity_poly.pdbx_seq_one_letter_code
_entity_poly.pdbx_strand_id
1 'polypeptide(L)'
;HTVILSSHIMQEVSAVCDSILIIDKGKLVLQDKPENLSMHFGSTGGLKLVVRGDKDTVISELNKIDRITKLEETEAPEEGTINLTLFCNEDEDIREDVFFSMSNIKTPILEMQSIRMSLEDIFLKVTQEETYPEGDYRDLEDDETNDKETNDDEEVNADASDL
;
A
#
# COMPACT_ATOMS: atom_id res chain seq x y z
N HIS A 1 -25.72 -0.16 16.40
CA HIS A 1 -25.01 0.80 17.27
C HIS A 1 -23.62 0.97 16.70
N THR A 2 -23.12 2.19 16.58
CA THR A 2 -21.80 2.48 16.01
C THR A 2 -20.98 3.18 17.08
N VAL A 3 -19.77 2.70 17.33
CA VAL A 3 -18.83 3.26 18.29
C VAL A 3 -17.55 3.57 17.52
N ILE A 4 -17.04 4.80 17.67
CA ILE A 4 -15.79 5.23 17.04
C ILE A 4 -14.70 5.20 18.11
N LEU A 5 -13.63 4.46 17.84
CA LEU A 5 -12.45 4.38 18.71
C LEU A 5 -11.27 5.08 18.04
N SER A 6 -10.69 6.07 18.73
CA SER A 6 -9.44 6.71 18.31
C SER A 6 -8.32 6.25 19.24
N SER A 7 -7.31 5.57 18.70
CA SER A 7 -6.10 5.17 19.42
C SER A 7 -4.86 5.45 18.58
N HIS A 8 -3.73 5.62 19.24
CA HIS A 8 -2.41 5.73 18.61
C HIS A 8 -1.68 4.38 18.55
N ILE A 9 -2.28 3.32 19.11
CA ILE A 9 -1.67 1.99 19.20
C ILE A 9 -2.40 1.04 18.24
N MET A 10 -1.77 0.74 17.10
CA MET A 10 -2.38 -0.06 16.03
C MET A 10 -2.74 -1.50 16.47
N GLN A 11 -1.99 -2.07 17.41
CA GLN A 11 -2.28 -3.41 17.95
C GLN A 11 -3.61 -3.46 18.71
N GLU A 12 -4.00 -2.37 19.39
CA GLU A 12 -5.28 -2.28 20.09
C GLU A 12 -6.44 -2.09 19.11
N VAL A 13 -6.23 -1.27 18.08
CA VAL A 13 -7.23 -1.02 17.03
C VAL A 13 -7.53 -2.30 16.26
N SER A 14 -6.50 -3.04 15.86
CA SER A 14 -6.65 -4.31 15.12
C SER A 14 -7.38 -5.39 15.94
N ALA A 15 -7.20 -5.41 17.26
CA ALA A 15 -7.81 -6.42 18.13
C ALA A 15 -9.28 -6.15 18.46
N VAL A 16 -9.74 -4.90 18.34
CA VAL A 16 -11.05 -4.46 18.84
C VAL A 16 -11.99 -3.99 17.72
N CYS A 17 -11.46 -3.41 16.64
CA CYS A 17 -12.26 -2.79 15.59
C CYS A 17 -12.57 -3.75 14.44
N ASP A 18 -13.83 -3.80 14.02
CA ASP A 18 -14.27 -4.56 12.84
C ASP A 18 -13.87 -3.89 11.51
N SER A 19 -13.59 -2.58 11.53
CA SER A 19 -13.28 -1.76 10.36
C SER A 19 -12.41 -0.58 10.77
N ILE A 20 -11.47 -0.21 9.89
CA ILE A 20 -10.50 0.86 10.05
C ILE A 20 -10.81 1.95 9.02
N LEU A 21 -10.81 3.20 9.46
CA LEU A 21 -10.87 4.38 8.61
C LEU A 21 -9.56 5.15 8.78
N ILE A 22 -8.85 5.41 7.68
CA ILE A 22 -7.67 6.28 7.66
C ILE A 22 -8.09 7.62 7.07
N ILE A 23 -7.83 8.69 7.82
CA ILE A 23 -8.09 10.08 7.40
C ILE A 23 -6.74 10.81 7.38
N ASP A 24 -6.42 11.42 6.25
CA ASP A 24 -5.23 12.26 6.10
C ASP A 24 -5.62 13.64 5.55
N LYS A 25 -5.09 14.70 6.14
CA LYS A 25 -5.38 16.11 5.79
C LYS A 25 -6.88 16.43 5.62
N GLY A 26 -7.73 15.85 6.46
CA GLY A 26 -9.18 16.05 6.43
C GLY A 26 -9.93 15.25 5.37
N LYS A 27 -9.27 14.33 4.66
CA LYS A 27 -9.90 13.47 3.65
C LYS A 27 -9.86 12.03 4.09
N LEU A 28 -10.97 11.31 3.88
CA LEU A 28 -10.99 9.86 4.03
C LEU A 28 -10.14 9.25 2.90
N VAL A 29 -9.04 8.62 3.28
CA VAL A 29 -8.09 8.06 2.31
C VAL A 29 -8.24 6.55 2.17
N LEU A 30 -8.78 5.90 3.20
CA LEU A 30 -9.09 4.48 3.15
C LEU A 30 -10.15 4.09 4.18
N GLN A 31 -11.00 3.14 3.82
CA GLN A 31 -11.87 2.42 4.74
C GLN A 31 -11.85 0.93 4.41
N ASP A 32 -11.40 0.08 5.33
CA ASP A 32 -11.55 -1.38 5.18
C ASP A 32 -11.36 -2.12 6.51
N LYS A 33 -11.52 -3.44 6.49
CA LYS A 33 -11.16 -4.32 7.60
C LYS A 33 -9.64 -4.36 7.81
N PRO A 34 -9.18 -4.58 9.05
CA PRO A 34 -7.76 -4.74 9.35
C PRO A 34 -7.08 -5.82 8.48
N GLU A 35 -7.77 -6.93 8.21
CA GLU A 35 -7.25 -8.04 7.40
C GLU A 35 -7.09 -7.68 5.91
N ASN A 36 -7.90 -6.73 5.43
CA ASN A 36 -7.91 -6.30 4.03
C ASN A 36 -6.97 -5.11 3.79
N LEU A 37 -6.56 -4.38 4.82
CA LEU A 37 -5.60 -3.28 4.64
C LEU A 37 -4.31 -3.78 3.98
N SER A 38 -3.82 -4.96 4.35
CA SER A 38 -2.67 -5.56 3.68
C SER A 38 -2.92 -5.82 2.19
N MET A 39 -4.17 -6.13 1.81
CA MET A 39 -4.59 -6.37 0.43
C MET A 39 -4.66 -5.07 -0.39
N HIS A 40 -5.12 -3.96 0.21
CA HIS A 40 -5.31 -2.69 -0.49
C HIS A 40 -4.00 -1.98 -0.83
N PHE A 41 -2.98 -2.16 -0.01
CA PHE A 41 -1.60 -1.75 -0.30
C PHE A 41 -0.78 -2.93 -0.83
N GLY A 42 -1.48 -4.02 -1.15
CA GLY A 42 -1.07 -5.31 -1.64
C GLY A 42 -0.62 -5.28 -3.09
N SER A 43 0.48 -4.59 -3.32
CA SER A 43 1.56 -5.17 -4.10
C SER A 43 2.73 -5.03 -3.15
N THR A 44 3.05 -6.03 -2.33
CA THR A 44 3.68 -7.25 -2.81
C THR A 44 3.77 -8.26 -1.66
N GLY A 45 3.11 -9.41 -1.77
CA GLY A 45 3.53 -10.58 -0.99
C GLY A 45 4.99 -10.84 -1.35
N GLY A 46 5.89 -10.77 -0.38
CA GLY A 46 7.32 -10.85 -0.62
C GLY A 46 7.90 -12.15 -0.06
N LEU A 47 8.94 -12.66 -0.69
CA LEU A 47 9.78 -13.70 -0.13
C LEU A 47 11.21 -13.19 -0.07
N LYS A 48 11.70 -12.97 1.14
CA LYS A 48 13.14 -12.78 1.37
C LYS A 48 13.81 -14.14 1.30
N LEU A 49 14.86 -14.23 0.52
CA LEU A 49 15.58 -15.44 0.23
C LEU A 49 17.09 -15.19 0.36
N VAL A 50 17.75 -16.00 1.19
CA VAL A 50 19.21 -16.04 1.26
C VAL A 50 19.69 -17.41 0.79
N VAL A 51 20.52 -17.43 -0.24
CA VAL A 51 21.05 -18.65 -0.86
C VAL A 51 22.56 -18.57 -1.00
N ARG A 52 23.23 -19.73 -1.03
CA ARG A 52 24.68 -19.81 -1.30
C ARG A 52 24.93 -20.38 -2.68
N GLY A 53 25.50 -19.58 -3.57
CA GLY A 53 25.78 -20.01 -4.93
C GLY A 53 26.20 -18.88 -5.83
N ASP A 54 26.11 -19.14 -7.13
CA ASP A 54 26.38 -18.16 -8.18
C ASP A 54 25.15 -17.30 -8.45
N LYS A 55 25.35 -15.98 -8.46
CA LYS A 55 24.27 -14.98 -8.54
C LYS A 55 23.52 -15.07 -9.85
N ASP A 56 24.24 -15.12 -10.97
CA ASP A 56 23.63 -15.14 -12.30
C ASP A 56 22.79 -16.40 -12.49
N THR A 57 23.30 -17.54 -12.02
CA THR A 57 22.57 -18.82 -12.06
C THR A 57 21.27 -18.76 -11.24
N VAL A 58 21.34 -18.27 -9.99
CA VAL A 58 20.16 -18.15 -9.11
C VAL A 58 19.12 -17.21 -9.71
N ILE A 59 19.53 -16.02 -10.14
CA ILE A 59 18.61 -15.03 -10.72
C ILE A 59 17.98 -15.58 -11.99
N SER A 60 18.73 -16.27 -12.84
CA SER A 60 18.18 -16.87 -14.07
C SER A 60 17.13 -17.94 -13.78
N GLU A 61 17.27 -18.70 -12.69
CA GLU A 61 16.30 -19.74 -12.33
C GLU A 61 15.05 -19.15 -11.71
N LEU A 62 15.19 -18.12 -10.88
CA LEU A 62 14.06 -17.40 -10.29
C LEU A 62 13.23 -16.66 -11.36
N ASN A 63 13.88 -16.11 -12.39
CA ASN A 63 13.16 -15.47 -13.50
C ASN A 63 12.31 -16.43 -14.34
N LYS A 64 12.48 -17.76 -14.20
CA LYS A 64 11.61 -18.75 -14.87
C LYS A 64 10.27 -18.95 -14.16
N ILE A 65 10.15 -18.45 -12.93
CA ILE A 65 8.91 -18.56 -12.15
C ILE A 65 7.99 -17.42 -12.59
N ASP A 66 6.99 -17.74 -13.42
CA ASP A 66 6.05 -16.76 -14.01
C ASP A 66 5.29 -15.93 -12.95
N ARG A 67 5.21 -16.45 -11.72
CA ARG A 67 4.49 -15.86 -10.58
C ARG A 67 5.27 -14.76 -9.87
N ILE A 68 6.56 -14.58 -10.21
CA ILE A 68 7.40 -13.52 -9.65
C ILE A 68 7.22 -12.25 -10.48
N THR A 69 6.62 -11.23 -9.88
CA THR A 69 6.36 -9.93 -10.52
C THR A 69 7.61 -9.04 -10.50
N LYS A 70 8.41 -9.14 -9.45
CA LYS A 70 9.62 -8.33 -9.27
C LYS A 70 10.66 -9.07 -8.43
N LEU A 71 11.94 -8.84 -8.74
CA LEU A 71 13.07 -9.33 -7.98
C LEU A 71 13.97 -8.15 -7.63
N GLU A 72 14.28 -7.99 -6.36
CA GLU A 72 15.22 -7.00 -5.85
C GLU A 72 16.39 -7.69 -5.15
N GLU A 73 17.59 -7.24 -5.46
CA GLU A 73 18.79 -7.71 -4.79
C GLU A 73 19.18 -6.73 -3.68
N THR A 74 19.58 -7.28 -2.54
CA THR A 74 20.07 -6.50 -1.41
C THR A 74 21.45 -6.99 -0.99
N GLU A 75 22.11 -6.22 -0.14
CA GLU A 75 23.44 -6.58 0.35
C GLU A 75 23.41 -7.94 1.06
N ALA A 76 24.38 -8.79 0.71
CA ALA A 76 24.47 -10.14 1.23
C ALA A 76 24.89 -10.10 2.71
N PRO A 77 24.20 -10.85 3.59
CA PRO A 77 24.54 -10.88 5.02
C PRO A 77 25.88 -11.57 5.30
N GLU A 78 26.32 -12.47 4.41
CA GLU A 78 27.54 -13.27 4.56
C GLU A 78 28.31 -13.40 3.24
N GLU A 79 29.64 -13.52 3.29
CA GLU A 79 30.47 -13.76 2.11
C GLU A 79 30.06 -15.07 1.40
N GLY A 80 29.87 -14.99 0.08
CA GLY A 80 29.43 -16.13 -0.75
C GLY A 80 27.94 -16.44 -0.66
N THR A 81 27.13 -15.55 -0.08
CA THR A 81 25.67 -15.62 -0.11
C THR A 81 25.07 -14.55 -0.99
N ILE A 82 23.84 -14.77 -1.44
CA ILE A 82 23.06 -13.83 -2.25
C ILE A 82 21.76 -13.60 -1.50
N ASN A 83 21.40 -12.34 -1.33
CA ASN A 83 20.19 -11.92 -0.63
C ASN A 83 19.22 -11.28 -1.62
N LEU A 84 18.04 -11.89 -1.76
CA LEU A 84 17.05 -11.53 -2.75
C LEU A 84 15.69 -11.31 -2.08
N THR A 85 14.98 -10.30 -2.54
CA THR A 85 13.58 -10.08 -2.23
C THR A 85 12.78 -10.35 -3.50
N LEU A 86 11.97 -11.40 -3.45
CA LEU A 86 11.05 -11.78 -4.52
C LEU A 86 9.68 -11.22 -4.19
N PHE A 87 9.00 -10.67 -5.19
CA PHE A 87 7.66 -10.15 -5.02
C PHE A 87 6.70 -10.91 -5.92
N CYS A 88 5.57 -11.30 -5.38
CA CYS A 88 4.50 -12.00 -6.07
C CYS A 88 3.14 -11.38 -5.74
N ASN A 89 2.11 -11.87 -6.43
CA ASN A 89 0.73 -11.53 -6.13
C ASN A 89 0.31 -12.12 -4.76
N GLU A 90 -0.63 -11.46 -4.09
CA GLU A 90 -0.95 -11.74 -2.67
C GLU A 90 -1.60 -13.11 -2.42
N ASP A 91 -2.31 -13.65 -3.42
CA ASP A 91 -2.91 -14.99 -3.38
C ASP A 91 -1.97 -16.11 -3.84
N GLU A 92 -0.73 -15.77 -4.19
CA GLU A 92 0.22 -16.72 -4.76
C GLU A 92 1.33 -17.09 -3.78
N ASP A 93 1.34 -18.35 -3.36
CA ASP A 93 2.48 -18.90 -2.62
C ASP A 93 3.55 -19.38 -3.61
N ILE A 94 4.64 -18.61 -3.71
CA ILE A 94 5.81 -18.93 -4.55
C ILE A 94 6.87 -19.77 -3.81
N ARG A 95 6.68 -20.11 -2.53
CA ARG A 95 7.71 -20.78 -1.72
C ARG A 95 8.07 -22.15 -2.26
N GLU A 96 7.08 -22.92 -2.69
CA GLU A 96 7.29 -24.25 -3.28
C GLU A 96 8.06 -24.14 -4.60
N ASP A 97 7.65 -23.22 -5.47
CA ASP A 97 8.30 -22.99 -6.77
C ASP A 97 9.76 -22.57 -6.60
N VAL A 98 10.02 -21.65 -5.66
CA VAL A 98 11.38 -21.21 -5.29
C VAL A 98 12.20 -22.37 -4.73
N PHE A 99 11.63 -23.18 -3.84
CA PHE A 99 12.31 -24.34 -3.28
C PHE A 99 12.76 -25.33 -4.35
N PHE A 100 11.85 -25.72 -5.26
CA PHE A 100 12.19 -26.66 -6.32
C PHE A 100 13.18 -26.07 -7.33
N SER A 101 13.05 -24.79 -7.65
CA SER A 101 13.99 -24.07 -8.54
C SER A 101 15.42 -24.10 -7.98
N MET A 102 15.59 -23.78 -6.69
CA MET A 102 16.90 -23.83 -6.04
C MET A 102 17.42 -25.27 -5.90
N SER A 103 16.53 -26.24 -5.66
CA SER A 103 16.88 -27.66 -5.58
C SER A 103 17.43 -28.20 -6.91
N ASN A 104 16.82 -27.79 -8.05
CA ASN A 104 17.26 -28.20 -9.38
C ASN A 104 18.69 -27.78 -9.70
N ILE A 105 19.09 -26.58 -9.28
CA ILE A 105 20.46 -26.07 -9.45
C ILE A 105 21.41 -26.48 -8.32
N LYS A 106 20.92 -27.29 -7.35
CA LYS A 106 21.66 -27.75 -6.16
C LYS A 106 22.20 -26.61 -5.31
N THR A 107 21.48 -25.50 -5.26
CA THR A 107 21.82 -24.33 -4.44
C THR A 107 21.10 -24.44 -3.10
N PRO A 108 21.82 -24.48 -1.96
CA PRO A 108 21.19 -24.51 -0.65
C PRO A 108 20.56 -23.15 -0.30
N ILE A 109 19.33 -23.23 0.23
CA ILE A 109 18.62 -22.09 0.83
C ILE A 109 19.02 -22.01 2.30
N LEU A 110 19.56 -20.87 2.70
CA LEU A 110 19.99 -20.59 4.06
C LEU A 110 18.88 -19.92 4.88
N GLU A 111 18.14 -19.00 4.25
CA GLU A 111 17.01 -18.30 4.87
C GLU A 111 15.88 -18.15 3.85
N MET A 112 14.65 -18.38 4.30
CA MET A 112 13.44 -18.12 3.53
C MET A 112 12.41 -17.51 4.48
N GLN A 113 12.04 -16.25 4.24
CA GLN A 113 11.11 -15.51 5.10
C GLN A 113 10.04 -14.81 4.25
N SER A 114 8.78 -15.11 4.55
CA SER A 114 7.65 -14.38 3.96
C SER A 114 7.59 -12.97 4.52
N ILE A 115 7.56 -11.99 3.63
CA ILE A 115 7.35 -10.58 3.93
C ILE A 115 5.86 -10.33 3.78
N ARG A 116 5.23 -9.91 4.88
CA ARG A 116 3.87 -9.39 4.90
C ARG A 116 3.95 -8.00 5.54
N MET A 117 3.36 -7.00 4.89
CA MET A 117 3.28 -5.67 5.50
C MET A 117 2.32 -5.73 6.69
N SER A 118 2.72 -5.12 7.80
CA SER A 118 1.83 -4.93 8.93
C SER A 118 0.92 -3.73 8.70
N LEU A 119 -0.16 -3.66 9.48
CA LEU A 119 -1.04 -2.48 9.53
C LEU A 119 -0.30 -1.18 9.81
N GLU A 120 0.75 -1.24 10.63
CA GLU A 120 1.59 -0.10 10.96
C GLU A 120 2.41 0.36 9.75
N ASP A 121 3.01 -0.59 9.01
CA ASP A 121 3.75 -0.29 7.78
C ASP A 121 2.85 0.37 6.72
N ILE A 122 1.60 -0.10 6.64
CA ILE A 122 0.58 0.43 5.74
C ILE A 122 0.20 1.86 6.13
N PHE A 123 -0.09 2.09 7.41
CA PHE A 123 -0.41 3.42 7.92
C PHE A 123 0.72 4.42 7.64
N LEU A 124 1.97 4.02 7.89
CA LEU A 124 3.15 4.85 7.59
C LEU A 124 3.23 5.15 6.09
N LYS A 125 3.04 4.16 5.23
CA LYS A 125 3.08 4.35 3.77
C LYS A 125 2.03 5.34 3.28
N VAL A 126 0.79 5.22 3.76
CA VAL A 126 -0.32 6.12 3.40
C VAL A 126 -0.06 7.56 3.84
N THR A 127 0.42 7.72 5.07
CA THR A 127 0.55 9.06 5.69
C THR A 127 1.85 9.76 5.32
N GLN A 128 2.90 9.03 4.89
CA GLN A 128 4.19 9.61 4.53
C GLN A 128 4.42 9.73 3.01
N GLU A 129 4.00 8.73 2.22
CA GLU A 129 4.28 8.70 0.78
C GLU A 129 3.14 9.27 -0.08
N GLU A 130 2.03 9.72 0.53
CA GLU A 130 0.79 10.16 -0.16
C GLU A 130 0.33 9.17 -1.24
N THR A 131 0.67 7.88 -1.08
CA THR A 131 0.25 6.82 -1.98
C THR A 131 -1.05 6.24 -1.45
N TYR A 132 -2.15 6.75 -2.00
CA TYR A 132 -3.48 6.27 -1.70
C TYR A 132 -3.80 5.08 -2.61
N PRO A 133 -4.39 4.01 -2.08
CA PRO A 133 -4.80 2.89 -2.92
C PRO A 133 -5.89 3.39 -3.88
N GLU A 134 -5.87 2.91 -5.13
CA GLU A 134 -6.92 3.26 -6.09
C GLU A 134 -8.25 2.65 -5.62
N GLY A 135 -9.06 3.49 -4.97
CA GLY A 135 -10.41 3.18 -4.49
C GLY A 135 -11.15 4.49 -4.27
N ASP A 136 -12.35 4.58 -4.84
CA ASP A 136 -13.23 5.76 -4.84
C ASP A 136 -13.71 6.09 -3.41
N TYR A 137 -12.86 6.76 -2.62
CA TYR A 137 -13.24 7.44 -1.38
C TYR A 137 -13.23 8.96 -1.57
N ARG A 138 -13.40 9.42 -2.82
CA ARG A 138 -13.70 10.82 -3.10
C ARG A 138 -15.18 11.06 -2.83
N ASP A 139 -15.40 12.13 -2.07
CA ASP A 139 -16.67 12.78 -1.77
C ASP A 139 -17.44 12.26 -0.55
N LEU A 140 -17.03 12.78 0.61
CA LEU A 140 -17.97 13.23 1.63
C LEU A 140 -17.83 14.76 1.75
N GLU A 141 -18.48 15.43 0.78
CA GLU A 141 -18.98 16.81 0.74
C GLU A 141 -18.26 17.90 1.57
N ASP A 142 -17.51 18.76 0.88
CA ASP A 142 -17.46 20.19 1.19
C ASP A 142 -18.82 20.81 0.78
N ASP A 143 -19.86 20.69 1.62
CA ASP A 143 -21.02 21.59 1.55
C ASP A 143 -20.82 22.73 2.56
N GLU A 144 -19.85 23.60 2.27
CA GLU A 144 -19.90 24.96 2.81
C GLU A 144 -20.81 25.81 1.91
N THR A 145 -22.06 25.84 2.37
CA THR A 145 -23.13 26.79 2.06
C THR A 145 -22.67 28.07 1.34
N ASN A 146 -23.14 28.19 0.10
CA ASN A 146 -23.24 29.40 -0.68
C ASN A 146 -24.18 30.41 0.04
N ASP A 147 -23.63 31.26 0.91
CA ASP A 147 -24.27 32.53 1.29
C ASP A 147 -23.93 33.60 0.24
N LYS A 148 -24.81 33.71 -0.74
CA LYS A 148 -24.94 34.91 -1.58
C LYS A 148 -25.59 35.99 -0.73
N GLU A 149 -24.81 36.94 -0.23
CA GLU A 149 -25.37 38.27 0.06
C GLU A 149 -25.53 39.01 -1.27
N THR A 150 -26.73 38.88 -1.85
CA THR A 150 -27.28 39.83 -2.80
C THR A 150 -27.67 41.09 -2.03
N ASN A 151 -26.98 42.21 -2.28
CA ASN A 151 -27.57 43.54 -2.07
C ASN A 151 -27.87 44.12 -3.45
N ASP A 152 -29.11 43.89 -3.89
CA ASP A 152 -29.78 44.69 -4.90
C ASP A 152 -30.16 46.03 -4.26
N ASP A 153 -29.54 47.11 -4.73
CA ASP A 153 -30.17 48.44 -4.72
C ASP A 153 -30.31 48.87 -6.19
N GLU A 154 -31.42 48.48 -6.80
CA GLU A 154 -31.98 49.16 -7.98
C GLU A 154 -32.78 50.38 -7.52
N GLU A 155 -32.59 51.51 -8.20
CA GLU A 155 -33.56 52.56 -8.58
C GLU A 155 -32.76 53.87 -8.82
N VAL A 156 -32.91 54.68 -9.87
CA VAL A 156 -33.85 54.79 -10.99
C VAL A 156 -33.24 55.74 -12.05
N ASN A 157 -33.34 55.33 -13.31
CA ASN A 157 -33.81 56.07 -14.49
C ASN A 157 -33.28 57.47 -14.94
N ALA A 158 -33.15 57.53 -16.27
CA ALA A 158 -33.48 58.63 -17.21
C ALA A 158 -32.38 59.60 -17.69
N ASP A 159 -32.06 59.44 -18.98
CA ASP A 159 -31.94 60.46 -20.05
C ASP A 159 -31.01 61.68 -19.86
N ALA A 160 -29.99 61.80 -20.71
CA ALA A 160 -29.99 62.73 -21.84
C ALA A 160 -28.62 62.86 -22.54
N SER A 161 -28.71 63.11 -23.84
CA SER A 161 -27.69 63.38 -24.86
C SER A 161 -26.77 64.59 -24.61
N ASP A 162 -25.61 64.57 -25.29
CA ASP A 162 -24.81 65.70 -25.82
C ASP A 162 -24.46 66.91 -24.93
N LEU A 163 -23.16 67.05 -24.61
CA LEU A 163 -22.23 68.08 -25.14
C LEU A 163 -20.85 68.02 -24.47
#